data_AF-A0A6B8KMI6-F1
#
_entry.id   AF-A0A6B8KMI6-F1
#
_cell.length_a   1.000
_cell.length_b   1.000
_cell.length_c   1.000
_cell.angle_alpha   90.00
_cell.angle_beta   90.00
_cell.angle_gamma   90.00
#
_symmetry.space_group_name_H-M   'P 1'
#
loop_
_entity.id
_entity.type
_entity.pdbx_description
1 polymer ?
#
loop_
_entity_poly.entity_id
_entity_poly.type
_entity_poly.pdbx_seq_one_letter_code
_entity_poly.pdbx_strand_id
1 'polypeptide(L)' 'MILCSCNVLSDRDIRERLGDSPSRRSPGALFRQLGCEPKCGRCIRNILATIDQHRATAGECAGEGACDSCRADELAA' A
#
# COMPACT_ATOMS: atom_id res chain seq x y z
N MET A 1 -0.56 4.19 -12.58
CA MET A 1 -1.73 5.08 -12.83
C MET A 1 -1.57 6.36 -12.02
N ILE A 2 -1.97 7.53 -12.53
CA ILE A 2 -2.02 8.76 -11.71
C ILE A 2 -3.25 8.75 -10.79
N LEU A 3 -3.06 8.98 -9.49
CA LEU A 3 -4.14 9.00 -8.49
C LEU A 3 -4.53 10.42 -8.09
N CYS A 4 -3.56 11.34 -8.01
CA CYS A 4 -3.81 12.74 -7.66
C CYS A 4 -3.22 13.66 -8.72
N SER A 5 -4.08 14.33 -9.51
CA SER A 5 -3.63 15.34 -10.47
C SER A 5 -3.08 16.60 -9.79
N CYS A 6 -3.70 17.04 -8.69
CA CYS A 6 -3.32 18.26 -7.96
C CYS A 6 -1.89 18.27 -7.42
N ASN A 7 -1.40 17.09 -7.02
CA ASN A 7 -0.06 16.90 -6.44
C ASN A 7 0.81 15.98 -7.32
N VAL A 8 0.33 15.62 -8.51
CA VAL A 8 0.99 14.73 -9.47
C VAL A 8 1.49 13.44 -8.81
N LEU A 9 0.60 12.77 -8.06
CA LEU A 9 0.93 11.52 -7.37
C LEU A 9 0.40 10.32 -8.14
N SER A 10 1.26 9.36 -8.40
CA SER A 10 0.95 8.08 -8.99
C SER A 10 0.70 7.00 -7.93
N ASP A 11 0.02 5.93 -8.35
CA ASP A 11 -0.14 4.71 -7.56
C ASP A 11 1.19 4.13 -7.09
N ARG A 12 2.24 4.22 -7.93
CA ARG A 12 3.61 3.84 -7.55
C ARG A 12 4.13 4.70 -6.40
N ASP A 13 3.97 6.02 -6.47
CA ASP A 13 4.40 6.93 -5.39
C ASP A 13 3.69 6.60 -4.06
N ILE A 14 2.42 6.20 -4.12
CA ILE A 14 1.70 5.77 -2.91
C ILE A 14 2.27 4.46 -2.36
N ARG A 15 2.46 3.43 -3.21
CA ARG A 15 2.96 2.12 -2.79
C ARG A 15 4.39 2.18 -2.24
N GLU A 16 5.28 2.93 -2.88
CA GLU A 16 6.64 3.14 -2.39
C GLU A 16 6.68 3.77 -0.99
N ARG A 17 5.70 4.62 -0.64
CA ARG A 17 5.61 5.24 0.69
C ARG A 17 4.97 4.37 1.75
N LEU A 18 4.12 3.42 1.36
CA LEU A 18 3.60 2.41 2.25
C LEU A 18 4.71 1.44 2.67
N GLY A 19 5.62 1.11 1.73
CA GLY A 19 6.70 0.14 1.96
C GLY A 19 6.16 -1.22 2.40
N ASP A 20 6.96 -2.02 3.09
CA ASP A 20 6.52 -3.33 3.59
C ASP A 20 5.77 -3.25 4.94
N SER A 21 5.36 -2.04 5.34
CA SER A 21 4.70 -1.87 6.64
C SER A 21 3.28 -2.43 6.61
N PRO A 22 2.92 -3.37 7.50
CA PRO A 22 1.54 -3.86 7.60
C PRO A 22 0.59 -2.82 8.25
N SER A 23 1.14 -1.70 8.74
CA SER A 23 0.38 -0.67 9.45
C SER A 23 -0.57 0.09 8.52
N ARG A 24 -1.82 0.27 8.95
CA ARG A 24 -2.80 1.07 8.21
C ARG A 24 -2.41 2.55 8.29
N ARG A 25 -1.91 3.09 7.18
CA ARG A 25 -1.63 4.53 7.06
C ARG A 25 -2.91 5.30 6.70
N SER A 26 -3.08 6.50 7.27
CA SER A 26 -4.13 7.42 6.83
C SER A 26 -3.66 8.20 5.59
N PRO A 27 -4.56 8.63 4.69
CA PRO A 27 -4.19 9.48 3.55
C PRO A 27 -3.47 10.75 3.98
N GLY A 28 -3.89 11.39 5.08
CA GLY A 28 -3.24 12.58 5.62
C GLY A 28 -1.79 12.36 6.06
N ALA A 29 -1.49 11.20 6.68
CA ALA A 29 -0.11 10.82 6.99
C ALA A 29 0.72 10.61 5.72
N LEU A 30 0.11 10.03 4.68
CA LEU A 30 0.73 9.80 3.38
C LEU A 30 1.09 11.12 2.68
N PHE A 31 0.16 12.07 2.63
CA PHE A 31 0.39 13.42 2.10
C PHE A 31 1.53 14.13 2.86
N ARG A 32 1.52 14.09 4.20
CA ARG A 32 2.60 14.66 5.03
C ARG A 32 3.97 14.02 4.74
N GLN A 33 4.03 12.69 4.61
CA GLN A 33 5.27 11.97 4.32
C GLN A 33 5.78 12.26 2.89
N LEU A 34 4.87 12.56 1.96
CA LEU A 34 5.18 13.00 0.60
C LEU A 34 5.54 14.50 0.52
N GLY A 35 5.45 15.25 1.62
CA GLY A 35 5.76 16.68 1.65
C GLY A 35 4.75 17.54 0.88
N CYS A 36 3.49 17.11 0.77
CA CYS A 36 2.44 17.87 0.09
C CYS A 36 1.14 17.94 0.91
N GLU A 37 0.32 18.93 0.62
CA GLU A 37 -1.00 19.10 1.25
C GLU A 37 -2.12 18.66 0.29
N PRO A 38 -3.24 18.13 0.83
CA PRO A 38 -4.41 17.80 0.00
C PRO A 38 -5.07 19.07 -0.54
N LYS A 39 -5.27 19.15 -1.87
CA LYS A 39 -5.89 20.34 -2.52
C LYS A 39 -7.40 20.21 -2.71
N CYS A 40 -7.87 19.22 -3.47
CA CYS A 40 -9.28 19.07 -3.83
C CYS A 40 -9.96 17.80 -3.27
N GLY A 41 -9.18 16.88 -2.68
CA GLY A 41 -9.67 15.65 -2.06
C GLY A 41 -10.25 14.58 -2.98
N ARG A 42 -10.37 14.81 -4.31
CA ARG A 42 -10.98 13.85 -5.25
C ARG A 42 -10.28 12.48 -5.28
N CYS A 43 -8.99 12.46 -5.00
CA CYS A 43 -8.15 11.27 -4.98
C CYS A 43 -8.31 10.40 -3.71
N ILE A 44 -8.96 10.89 -2.65
CA ILE A 44 -8.96 10.24 -1.32
C ILE A 44 -9.49 8.81 -1.38
N ARG A 45 -10.63 8.58 -2.06
CA ARG A 45 -11.23 7.23 -2.15
C ARG A 45 -10.32 6.24 -2.88
N ASN A 46 -9.67 6.67 -3.96
CA ASN A 46 -8.74 5.82 -4.69
C ASN A 46 -7.48 5.53 -3.86
N ILE A 47 -6.94 6.54 -3.16
CA ILE A 47 -5.79 6.35 -2.27
C ILE A 47 -6.13 5.34 -1.15
N LEU A 48 -7.32 5.44 -0.55
CA LEU A 48 -7.77 4.46 0.47
C LEU A 48 -7.85 3.05 -0.11
N ALA A 49 -8.43 2.88 -1.30
CA ALA A 49 -8.48 1.59 -1.97
C ALA A 49 -7.07 1.03 -2.24
N THR A 50 -6.12 1.85 -2.71
CA THR A 50 -4.73 1.45 -2.89
C THR A 50 -4.07 1.01 -1.57
N ILE A 51 -4.33 1.73 -0.46
CA ILE A 51 -3.81 1.35 0.86
C ILE A 51 -4.39 -0.01 1.30
N ASP A 52 -5.69 -0.22 1.12
CA ASP A 52 -6.34 -1.48 1.48
C ASP A 52 -5.83 -2.65 0.62
N GLN A 53 -5.67 -2.44 -0.69
CA GLN A 53 -5.09 -3.43 -1.61
C GLN A 53 -3.65 -3.80 -1.23
N HIS A 54 -2.82 -2.79 -0.95
CA HIS A 54 -1.42 -2.99 -0.55
C HIS A 54 -1.29 -3.82 0.72
N ARG A 55 -2.21 -3.63 1.68
CA ARG A 55 -2.24 -4.42 2.92
C ARG A 55 -2.69 -5.85 2.69
N ALA A 56 -3.64 -6.07 1.79
CA ALA A 56 -4.07 -7.42 1.44
C ALA A 56 -2.90 -8.22 0.85
N THR A 57 -2.13 -7.62 -0.07
CA THR A 57 -0.95 -8.27 -0.67
C THR A 57 0.22 -8.41 0.31
N ALA A 58 0.48 -7.42 1.16
CA ALA A 58 1.53 -7.51 2.17
C ALA A 58 1.19 -8.51 3.30
N GLY A 59 -0.10 -8.84 3.46
CA GLY A 59 -0.62 -9.76 4.47
C GLY A 59 -0.69 -11.22 4.02
N GLU A 60 -0.31 -11.56 2.79
CA GLU A 60 -0.39 -12.93 2.25
C GLU A 60 0.54 -13.93 2.98
N CYS A 61 1.37 -13.49 3.94
CA CYS A 61 2.17 -14.36 4.80
C CYS A 61 1.72 -14.39 6.28
N ALA A 62 0.54 -13.86 6.62
CA ALA A 62 0.12 -13.67 8.02
C ALA A 62 -1.16 -14.44 8.42
N GLY A 63 -1.36 -15.64 7.89
CA GLY A 63 -2.46 -16.54 8.27
C GLY A 63 -1.98 -17.99 8.41
N GLU A 64 -2.35 -18.63 9.52
CA GLU A 64 -2.11 -20.04 9.82
C GLU A 64 -2.48 -20.96 8.65
N GLY A 65 -1.48 -21.60 8.05
CA GLY A 65 -1.61 -22.88 7.34
C GLY A 65 -1.88 -22.83 5.83
N ALA A 66 -0.85 -23.24 5.08
CA ALA A 66 -0.88 -23.79 3.72
C ALA A 66 -0.96 -22.80 2.54
N CYS A 67 0.16 -22.10 2.29
CA CYS A 67 0.50 -21.58 0.97
C CYS A 67 1.46 -22.56 0.26
N ASP A 68 1.17 -22.99 -0.96
CA ASP A 68 2.03 -23.92 -1.74
C ASP A 68 3.45 -23.37 -1.96
N SER A 69 3.60 -22.05 -1.99
CA SER A 69 4.91 -21.38 -2.14
C SER A 69 5.78 -21.47 -0.88
N CYS A 70 5.18 -21.62 0.30
CA CYS A 70 5.85 -21.70 1.60
C CYS A 70 6.40 -23.12 1.86
N ARG A 71 5.80 -24.12 1.22
CA ARG A 71 6.12 -25.55 1.37
C ARG A 71 7.36 -25.97 0.57
N ALA A 72 7.78 -25.16 -0.40
CA ALA A 72 8.95 -25.42 -1.24
C ALA A 72 10.28 -25.15 -0.53
N ASP A 73 10.35 -24.13 0.34
CA ASP A 73 11.55 -23.81 1.13
C ASP A 73 11.82 -24.86 2.22
N GLU A 74 10.78 -25.47 2.81
CA GLU A 74 10.93 -26.47 3.89
C GLU A 74 11.46 -27.83 3.40
N LEU A 75 11.34 -28.15 2.10
CA LEU A 75 11.91 -29.36 1.50
C LEU A 75 13.35 -29.17 0.99
N ALA A 76 13.85 -27.94 0.96
CA ALA A 76 15.19 -27.62 0.47
C ALA A 76 16.24 -27.47 1.60
N ALA A 77 15.82 -27.56 2.87
CA ALA A 77 16.67 -27.55 4.06
C ALA A 77 16.86 -28.96 4.64
#